data_AF-A0A8X7C7V0-F1
#
_entry.id   AF-A0A8X7C7V0-F1
#
_cell.length_a   1.000
_cell.length_b   1.000
_cell.length_c   1.000
_cell.angle_alpha   90.00
_cell.angle_beta   90.00
_cell.angle_gamma   90.00
#
_symmetry.space_group_name_H-M   'P 1'
#
loop_
_entity.id
_entity.type
_entity.pdbx_description
1 polymer ?
#
loop_
_entity_poly.entity_id
_entity_poly.type
_entity_poly.pdbx_seq_one_letter_code
_entity_poly.pdbx_strand_id
1 'polypeptide(L)'
;MKSLLSASFFFCVLVIVAADSCVEQAECDASQCCAGIPFLGGLCQNFTAEGGKCHLVDKVVPIFGDFYVGPCPCAEGLECVQQGKKKNDGICQKPLQLQLLHQLKTLQKMFQLVTQLPKNHQQKLIILQ
;
A
#
# COMPACT_ATOMS: atom_id res chain seq x y z
N MET A 1 -51.12 6.80 -28.16
CA MET A 1 -49.93 7.50 -28.69
C MET A 1 -49.25 8.25 -27.56
N LYS A 2 -47.92 8.06 -27.44
CA LYS A 2 -46.94 8.90 -26.71
C LYS A 2 -46.85 8.74 -25.19
N SER A 3 -45.87 7.95 -24.74
CA SER A 3 -44.91 8.33 -23.68
C SER A 3 -43.84 7.24 -23.58
N LEU A 4 -42.79 7.39 -24.39
CA LEU A 4 -41.53 6.65 -24.31
C LEU A 4 -40.54 7.54 -23.56
N LEU A 5 -40.33 7.35 -22.26
CA LEU A 5 -39.22 7.96 -21.52
C LEU A 5 -38.93 7.15 -20.25
N SER A 6 -38.01 6.19 -20.33
CA SER A 6 -37.06 5.86 -19.26
C SER A 6 -36.13 4.76 -19.76
N ALA A 7 -35.21 5.14 -20.65
CA ALA A 7 -34.08 4.31 -21.02
C ALA A 7 -32.82 4.99 -20.48
N SER A 8 -31.90 4.17 -19.99
CA SER A 8 -30.49 4.49 -19.73
C SER A 8 -30.17 5.17 -18.40
N PHE A 9 -29.79 4.39 -17.38
CA PHE A 9 -28.81 4.79 -16.36
C PHE A 9 -28.24 3.56 -15.65
N PHE A 10 -27.51 2.71 -16.37
CA PHE A 10 -26.55 1.79 -15.73
C PHE A 10 -25.35 1.63 -16.66
N PHE A 11 -24.62 2.74 -16.80
CA PHE A 11 -23.28 2.77 -17.38
C PHE A 11 -22.35 2.10 -16.36
N CYS A 12 -22.32 0.77 -16.33
CA CYS A 12 -21.25 0.05 -15.66
C CYS A 12 -19.96 0.35 -16.43
N VAL A 13 -19.20 1.34 -15.94
CA VAL A 13 -17.85 1.62 -16.41
C VAL A 13 -17.00 0.38 -16.10
N LEU A 14 -16.90 -0.51 -17.07
CA LEU A 14 -15.85 -1.52 -17.12
C LEU A 14 -14.56 -0.73 -17.38
N VAL A 15 -13.87 -0.35 -16.30
CA VAL A 15 -12.47 0.07 -16.40
C VAL A 15 -11.72 -1.17 -16.86
N ILE A 16 -11.51 -1.29 -18.16
CA ILE A 16 -10.56 -2.25 -18.72
C ILE A 16 -9.21 -1.79 -18.18
N VAL A 17 -8.70 -2.47 -17.16
CA VAL A 17 -7.29 -2.36 -16.79
C VAL A 17 -6.53 -3.01 -17.93
N ALA A 18 -6.20 -2.22 -18.95
CA ALA A 18 -5.20 -2.61 -19.92
C ALA A 18 -3.91 -2.80 -19.13
N ALA A 19 -3.40 -4.03 -19.09
CA ALA A 19 -2.06 -4.25 -18.58
C ALA A 19 -1.12 -3.67 -19.63
N ASP A 20 -0.76 -2.39 -19.44
CA ASP A 20 0.16 -1.71 -20.34
C ASP A 20 1.52 -2.39 -20.28
N SER A 21 2.05 -2.70 -21.46
CA SER A 21 3.44 -3.14 -21.59
C SER A 21 4.36 -1.97 -21.31
N CYS A 22 5.47 -2.22 -20.63
CA CYS A 22 6.46 -1.21 -20.29
C CYS A 22 7.86 -1.70 -20.64
N VAL A 23 8.71 -0.77 -21.07
CA VAL A 23 10.15 -0.99 -21.18
C VAL A 23 10.86 -0.28 -20.03
N GLU A 24 10.35 0.90 -19.63
CA GLU A 24 10.87 1.71 -18.55
C GLU A 24 9.79 2.03 -17.50
N GLN A 25 10.22 2.28 -16.26
CA GLN A 25 9.34 2.64 -15.13
C GLN A 25 8.54 3.93 -15.38
N ALA A 26 9.06 4.84 -16.21
CA ALA A 26 8.40 6.11 -16.55
C ALA A 26 7.12 5.94 -17.38
N GLU A 27 6.90 4.76 -17.97
CA GLU A 27 5.69 4.42 -18.74
C GLU A 27 4.54 3.97 -17.83
N CYS A 28 4.84 3.57 -16.58
CA CYS A 28 3.85 3.13 -15.62
C CYS A 28 3.43 4.26 -14.69
N ASP A 29 2.21 4.15 -14.14
CA ASP A 29 1.73 5.07 -13.11
C ASP A 29 2.61 5.03 -11.85
N ALA A 30 2.57 6.12 -11.06
CA ALA A 30 3.32 6.22 -9.80
C ALA A 30 2.96 5.15 -8.75
N SER A 31 1.83 4.46 -8.90
CA SER A 31 1.40 3.34 -8.06
C SER A 31 1.73 1.96 -8.64
N GLN A 32 2.47 1.91 -9.74
CA GLN A 32 2.82 0.70 -10.47
C GLN A 32 4.33 0.58 -10.65
N CYS A 33 4.80 -0.64 -10.88
CA CYS A 33 6.17 -0.92 -11.26
C CYS A 33 6.23 -1.62 -12.61
N CYS A 34 7.29 -1.36 -13.37
CA CYS A 34 7.59 -2.11 -14.58
C CYS A 34 8.30 -3.42 -14.23
N ALA A 35 7.59 -4.54 -14.39
CA ALA A 35 8.09 -5.86 -14.04
C ALA A 35 7.94 -6.86 -15.19
N GLY A 36 8.99 -7.64 -15.45
CA GLY A 36 8.94 -8.67 -16.48
C GLY A 36 10.26 -9.38 -16.74
N ILE A 37 10.45 -9.79 -17.99
CA ILE A 37 11.65 -10.50 -18.42
C ILE A 37 12.50 -9.53 -19.23
N PRO A 38 13.77 -9.29 -18.84
CA PRO A 38 14.66 -8.44 -19.62
C PRO A 38 14.75 -9.00 -21.05
N PHE A 39 14.78 -8.11 -22.05
CA PHE A 39 14.71 -8.39 -23.49
C PHE A 39 13.33 -8.77 -24.08
N LEU A 40 12.36 -9.23 -23.29
CA LEU A 40 10.98 -9.48 -23.78
C LEU A 40 10.00 -8.34 -23.46
N GLY A 41 10.44 -7.35 -22.68
CA GLY A 41 9.58 -6.29 -22.16
C GLY A 41 8.93 -6.67 -20.84
N GLY A 42 8.39 -5.64 -20.17
CA GLY A 42 7.67 -5.75 -18.91
C GLY A 42 6.20 -5.42 -19.06
N LEU A 43 5.47 -5.58 -17.96
CA LEU A 43 4.10 -5.12 -17.79
C LEU A 43 4.05 -4.22 -16.57
N CYS A 44 3.26 -3.16 -16.65
CA CYS A 44 2.94 -2.34 -15.50
C CYS A 44 2.09 -3.16 -14.52
N GLN A 45 2.65 -3.41 -13.34
CA GLN A 45 1.97 -4.14 -12.27
C GLN A 45 1.87 -3.24 -11.05
N ASN A 46 0.79 -3.36 -10.28
CA ASN A 46 0.67 -2.60 -9.05
C ASN A 46 1.75 -3.02 -8.05
N PHE A 47 2.23 -2.07 -7.24
CA PHE A 47 3.11 -2.39 -6.13
C PHE A 47 2.47 -3.37 -5.16
N THR A 48 3.30 -4.17 -4.49
CA THR A 48 2.83 -5.19 -3.56
C THR A 48 2.22 -4.56 -2.31
N ALA A 49 0.93 -4.83 -2.07
CA ALA A 49 0.20 -4.32 -0.91
C ALA A 49 0.65 -4.96 0.42
N GLU A 50 0.19 -4.40 1.55
CA GLU A 50 0.45 -4.94 2.89
C GLU A 50 0.00 -6.40 2.99
N GLY A 51 0.86 -7.27 3.52
CA GLY A 51 0.63 -8.72 3.59
C GLY A 51 0.97 -9.48 2.30
N GLY A 52 1.31 -8.77 1.21
CA GLY A 52 1.76 -9.38 -0.03
C GLY A 52 3.18 -9.94 0.06
N LYS A 53 3.50 -10.91 -0.80
CA LYS A 53 4.81 -11.55 -0.86
C LYS A 53 5.80 -10.65 -1.61
N CYS A 54 6.99 -10.53 -1.08
CA CYS A 54 8.08 -9.75 -1.68
C CYS A 54 9.39 -10.53 -1.63
N HIS A 55 10.36 -10.09 -2.41
CA HIS A 55 11.73 -10.60 -2.33
C HIS A 55 12.64 -9.59 -1.65
N LEU A 56 13.50 -10.04 -0.74
CA LEU A 56 14.43 -9.16 -0.01
C LEU A 56 15.54 -8.57 -0.88
N VAL A 57 15.84 -9.24 -1.99
CA VAL A 57 16.81 -8.78 -2.97
C VAL A 57 16.05 -8.54 -4.26
N ASP A 58 15.66 -7.30 -4.46
CA ASP A 58 15.13 -6.87 -5.75
C ASP A 58 16.25 -7.02 -6.77
N LYS A 59 16.00 -7.84 -7.79
CA LYS A 59 16.92 -7.98 -8.94
C LYS A 59 16.64 -6.84 -9.90
N VAL A 60 16.99 -5.63 -9.49
CA VAL A 60 17.07 -4.50 -10.43
C VAL A 60 18.27 -4.79 -11.33
N VAL A 61 18.05 -4.80 -12.64
CA VAL A 61 19.14 -4.95 -13.60
C VAL A 61 19.57 -3.55 -14.00
N PRO A 62 20.66 -3.00 -13.42
CA PRO A 62 21.05 -1.60 -13.63
C PRO A 62 21.37 -1.26 -15.10
N ILE A 63 21.56 -2.27 -15.95
CA ILE A 63 21.80 -2.11 -17.40
C ILE A 63 20.50 -1.71 -18.14
N PHE A 64 19.31 -1.99 -17.58
CA PHE A 64 18.00 -1.65 -18.15
C PHE A 64 17.26 -0.57 -17.35
N GLY A 65 17.95 0.15 -16.46
CA GLY A 65 17.31 1.14 -15.58
C GLY A 65 16.43 0.49 -14.51
N ASP A 66 15.34 1.15 -14.15
CA ASP A 66 14.37 0.74 -13.12
C ASP A 66 13.44 -0.39 -13.61
N PHE A 67 14.02 -1.50 -14.07
CA PHE A 67 13.30 -2.69 -14.54
C PHE A 67 13.41 -3.82 -13.51
N TYR A 68 12.27 -4.32 -13.03
CA TYR A 68 12.21 -5.37 -12.02
C TYR A 68 12.09 -6.75 -12.64
N VAL A 69 13.04 -7.64 -12.30
CA VAL A 69 12.98 -9.05 -12.70
C VAL A 69 12.26 -9.86 -11.63
N GLY A 70 10.94 -10.04 -11.81
CA GLY A 70 10.08 -10.78 -10.88
C GLY A 70 8.88 -9.96 -10.42
N PRO A 71 8.39 -10.16 -9.17
CA PRO A 71 7.29 -9.36 -8.62
C PRO A 71 7.73 -7.92 -8.31
N CYS A 72 6.78 -6.98 -8.37
CA CYS A 72 7.01 -5.61 -7.94
C CYS A 72 7.41 -5.51 -6.46
N PRO A 73 8.20 -4.50 -6.09
CA PRO A 73 8.52 -4.24 -4.70
C PRO A 73 7.26 -3.84 -3.91
N CYS A 74 7.41 -3.71 -2.59
CA CYS A 74 6.34 -3.27 -1.72
C CYS A 74 5.91 -1.82 -2.05
N ALA A 75 4.63 -1.52 -1.85
CA ALA A 75 4.11 -0.16 -2.04
C ALA A 75 4.78 0.83 -1.09
N GLU A 76 4.69 2.12 -1.43
CA GLU A 76 5.30 3.19 -0.64
C GLU A 76 4.88 3.12 0.85
N GLY A 77 5.87 3.23 1.74
CA GLY A 77 5.65 3.12 3.18
C GLY A 77 5.51 1.69 3.70
N LEU A 78 5.76 0.67 2.88
CA LEU A 78 5.90 -0.72 3.29
C LEU A 78 7.34 -1.21 3.08
N GLU A 79 7.79 -2.07 3.97
CA GLU A 79 9.10 -2.72 3.92
C GLU A 79 8.93 -4.23 3.74
N CYS A 80 9.81 -4.83 2.94
CA CYS A 80 9.84 -6.28 2.77
C CYS A 80 10.52 -6.94 3.97
N VAL A 81 9.74 -7.57 4.85
CA VAL A 81 10.25 -8.23 6.05
C VAL A 81 10.36 -9.73 5.82
N GLN A 82 11.55 -10.29 6.05
CA GLN A 82 11.77 -11.73 5.90
C GLN A 82 10.84 -12.52 6.82
N GLN A 83 10.10 -13.48 6.24
CA GLN A 83 9.30 -14.43 7.02
C GLN A 83 9.84 -15.85 6.86
N GLY A 84 10.35 -16.40 7.96
CA GLY A 84 10.77 -17.81 8.04
C GLY A 84 12.23 -18.06 7.63
N LYS A 85 12.53 -19.32 7.27
CA LYS A 85 13.91 -19.81 7.02
C LYS A 85 14.36 -19.71 5.56
N LYS A 86 13.45 -19.37 4.63
CA LYS A 86 13.81 -19.24 3.21
C LYS A 86 14.59 -17.95 3.00
N LYS A 87 15.76 -18.07 2.38
CA LYS A 87 16.59 -16.93 2.01
C LYS A 87 15.90 -16.26 0.81
N ASN A 88 15.59 -14.96 0.94
CA ASN A 88 15.03 -14.09 -0.09
C ASN A 88 13.49 -14.01 -0.23
N ASP A 89 12.71 -14.67 0.62
CA ASP A 89 11.25 -14.47 0.65
C ASP A 89 10.84 -13.64 1.87
N GLY A 90 9.98 -12.66 1.67
CA GLY A 90 9.44 -11.80 2.71
C GLY A 90 7.97 -11.45 2.51
N ILE A 91 7.44 -10.65 3.42
CA ILE A 91 6.11 -10.08 3.36
C ILE A 91 6.20 -8.56 3.54
N CYS A 92 5.43 -7.83 2.73
CA CYS A 92 5.32 -6.37 2.85
C CYS A 92 4.59 -5.99 4.14
N GLN A 93 5.25 -5.29 5.03
CA GLN A 93 4.70 -4.82 6.30
C GLN A 93 5.03 -3.34 6.51
N LYS A 94 4.21 -2.66 7.32
CA LYS A 94 4.54 -1.28 7.71
C LYS A 94 5.82 -1.27 8.55
N PRO A 95 6.72 -0.30 8.34
CA PRO A 95 7.90 -0.16 9.18
C PRO A 95 7.48 0.05 10.64
N LEU A 96 8.18 -0.62 11.55
CA LEU A 96 7.89 -0.60 12.98
C LEU A 96 7.86 0.83 13.54
N GLN A 97 8.69 1.74 12.98
CA GLN A 97 8.73 3.14 13.35
C GLN A 97 7.39 3.87 13.11
N LEU A 98 6.71 3.56 12.00
CA LEU A 98 5.43 4.17 11.66
C LEU A 98 4.32 3.64 12.57
N GLN A 99 4.38 2.35 12.93
CA GLN A 99 3.48 1.78 13.93
C GLN A 99 3.68 2.44 15.29
N LEU A 100 4.92 2.64 15.74
CA LEU A 100 5.22 3.28 17.01
C LEU A 100 4.75 4.75 17.05
N LEU A 101 4.96 5.48 15.95
CA LEU A 101 4.48 6.86 15.80
C LEU A 101 2.95 6.94 15.89
N HIS A 102 2.24 5.98 15.29
CA HIS A 102 0.78 5.92 15.38
C HIS A 102 0.31 5.63 16.81
N GLN A 103 0.99 4.74 17.53
CA GLN A 103 0.73 4.48 18.96
C GLN A 103 0.95 5.72 19.82
N LEU A 104 2.07 6.44 19.62
CA LEU A 104 2.37 7.67 20.35
C LEU A 104 1.33 8.76 20.10
N LYS A 105 0.92 8.97 18.85
CA LYS A 105 -0.16 9.93 18.52
C LYS A 105 -1.48 9.56 19.19
N THR A 106 -1.79 8.27 19.25
CA THR A 106 -3.01 7.78 19.91
C THR A 106 -2.97 8.02 21.41
N LEU A 107 -1.85 7.72 22.07
CA LEU A 107 -1.62 8.01 23.48
C LEU A 107 -1.69 9.51 23.79
N GLN A 108 -1.08 10.34 22.95
CA GLN A 108 -1.10 11.78 23.12
C GLN A 108 -2.53 12.35 23.01
N LYS A 109 -3.34 11.82 22.10
CA LYS A 109 -4.76 12.19 21.96
C LYS A 109 -5.58 11.76 23.19
N MET A 110 -5.33 10.56 23.73
CA MET A 110 -5.94 10.09 24.98
C MET A 110 -5.59 11.02 26.15
N PHE A 111 -4.33 11.42 26.27
CA PHE A 111 -3.89 12.33 27.33
C PHE A 111 -4.57 13.69 27.21
N GLN A 112 -4.71 14.24 26.00
CA GLN A 112 -5.42 15.50 25.76
C GLN A 112 -6.91 15.41 26.17
N LEU A 113 -7.59 14.30 25.83
CA LEU A 113 -8.96 14.03 26.27
C LEU A 113 -9.10 14.01 27.79
N VAL A 114 -8.14 13.39 28.50
CA VAL A 114 -8.11 13.40 29.96
C VAL A 114 -7.94 14.82 30.49
N THR A 115 -7.01 15.62 29.94
CA THR A 115 -6.78 16.99 30.43
C THR A 115 -7.96 17.95 30.23
N GLN A 116 -8.87 17.66 29.29
CA GLN A 116 -10.06 18.47 29.03
C GLN A 116 -11.28 18.08 29.89
N LEU A 117 -11.19 17.02 30.70
CA LEU A 117 -12.31 16.65 31.58
C LEU A 117 -12.51 17.69 32.70
N PRO A 118 -13.76 18.12 32.94
CA PRO A 118 -14.08 19.07 34.00
C PRO A 118 -13.66 18.50 35.37
N LYS A 119 -13.14 19.36 36.25
CA LYS A 119 -12.56 18.99 37.56
C LYS A 119 -13.47 18.11 38.44
N ASN A 120 -14.80 18.22 38.29
CA ASN A 120 -15.77 17.38 39.00
C ASN A 120 -15.77 15.89 38.58
N HIS A 121 -15.24 15.56 37.40
CA HIS A 121 -15.17 14.19 36.89
C HIS A 121 -13.78 13.55 37.06
N GLN A 122 -12.74 14.36 37.26
CA GLN A 122 -11.36 13.91 37.51
C GLN A 122 -11.21 13.16 38.85
N GLN A 123 -11.88 13.63 39.90
CA GLN A 123 -11.83 12.97 41.23
C GLN A 123 -12.44 11.56 41.24
N LYS A 124 -13.39 11.26 40.36
CA LYS A 124 -14.02 9.93 40.29
C LYS A 124 -13.15 8.89 39.58
N LEU A 125 -12.25 9.32 38.71
CA LEU A 125 -11.38 8.45 37.92
C LEU A 125 -10.13 8.01 38.72
N ILE A 126 -9.65 8.84 39.65
CA ILE A 126 -8.48 8.56 40.49
C ILE A 126 -8.78 7.54 41.60
N ILE A 127 -10.05 7.35 41.98
CA ILE A 127 -10.46 6.41 43.05
C ILE A 127 -10.66 4.96 42.51
N LEU A 128 -10.57 4.77 41.18
CA LEU A 128 -10.81 3.49 40.51
C LEU A 128 -9.54 2.82 39.93
N GLN A 129 -8.36 3.40 40.15
CA GLN A 129 -7.05 2.78 39.86
C GLN A 129 -6.40 2.33 41.16
#